data_AF-A0A2R7JGZ8-F1
#
_entry.id   AF-A0A2R7JGZ8-F1
#
_cell.length_a   1.000
_cell.length_b   1.000
_cell.length_c   1.000
_cell.angle_alpha   90.00
_cell.angle_beta   90.00
_cell.angle_gamma   90.00
#
_symmetry.space_group_name_H-M   'P 1'
#
loop_
_entity.id
_entity.type
_entity.pdbx_description
1 polymer ?
#
loop_
_entity_poly.entity_id
_entity_poly.type
_entity_poly.pdbx_seq_one_letter_code
_entity_poly.pdbx_strand_id
1 'polypeptide(L)'
;MTVATHADETHARVPLDRLLTPRSIAIVGASDKPGALGASVLANLDRAGFAGPIHLVNPKRETIGQRRCVATIDDLPEGIDVAVLAIPRTAVLDVMAALARRRVGAAVLFAAGFAEDGPQGIADQQEIARIAHEAGMIVEGPNCLGLFNFRDNIPLTFIEMPEAKATGDRRVGIISQSGAMAAVLATTLIARDVPLASYVSTGNEAVCGVEDFIDHAIDDAGVAVIGMIVEQFRKPQRFLQAARAARVRGKQIILLHPGSSEAGRKSAATHTGALAGDYQVMRVLAENAGVIFAETLEELGDMVEIALRCPRLPERGTAIVAESGAFKALMLDQCEREGLYLPPLS
;
A
#
# COMPACT_ATOMS: atom_id res chain seq x y z
N MET A 1 6.60 40.51 -14.58
CA MET A 1 5.54 39.49 -14.69
C MET A 1 5.36 38.87 -13.33
N THR A 2 4.23 39.16 -12.71
CA THR A 2 3.90 38.78 -11.34
C THR A 2 3.69 37.28 -11.26
N VAL A 3 4.51 36.60 -10.44
CA VAL A 3 4.31 35.19 -10.10
C VAL A 3 3.05 35.14 -9.23
N ALA A 4 1.94 34.67 -9.80
CA ALA A 4 0.75 34.35 -9.05
C ALA A 4 1.09 33.16 -8.14
N THR A 5 1.19 33.42 -6.85
CA THR A 5 1.14 32.39 -5.81
C THR A 5 -0.22 31.70 -5.93
N HIS A 6 -0.24 30.50 -6.51
CA HIS A 6 -1.41 29.64 -6.41
C HIS A 6 -1.63 29.31 -4.94
N ALA A 7 -2.82 29.67 -4.47
CA ALA A 7 -3.29 29.37 -3.14
C ALA A 7 -3.20 27.86 -2.89
N ASP A 8 -2.69 27.53 -1.71
CA ASP A 8 -2.63 26.18 -1.16
C ASP A 8 -4.07 25.69 -0.96
N GLU A 9 -4.62 24.98 -1.95
CA GLU A 9 -5.83 24.18 -1.73
C GLU A 9 -5.44 23.08 -0.74
N THR A 10 -5.68 23.33 0.55
CA THR A 10 -5.56 22.32 1.60
C THR A 10 -6.57 21.21 1.29
N HIS A 11 -6.15 20.20 0.55
CA HIS A 11 -6.94 19.00 0.33
C HIS A 11 -7.24 18.34 1.68
N ALA A 12 -8.51 18.09 1.96
CA ALA A 12 -8.93 17.45 3.20
C ALA A 12 -8.28 16.06 3.31
N ARG A 13 -7.46 15.85 4.34
CA ARG A 13 -6.79 14.58 4.61
C ARG A 13 -7.80 13.54 5.09
N VAL A 14 -7.63 12.29 4.63
CA VAL A 14 -8.44 11.17 5.11
C VAL A 14 -7.84 10.64 6.42
N PRO A 15 -8.58 10.62 7.54
CA PRO A 15 -8.08 10.15 8.82
C PRO A 15 -8.04 8.62 8.86
N LEU A 16 -6.93 8.02 8.43
CA LEU A 16 -6.78 6.56 8.26
C LEU A 16 -6.68 5.75 9.57
N ASP A 17 -6.80 6.38 10.74
CA ASP A 17 -6.57 5.72 12.05
C ASP A 17 -7.49 4.52 12.27
N ARG A 18 -8.77 4.62 11.86
CA ARG A 18 -9.75 3.52 11.95
C ARG A 18 -9.35 2.30 11.13
N LEU A 19 -8.52 2.47 10.10
CA LEU A 19 -8.02 1.42 9.22
C LEU A 19 -6.64 0.91 9.66
N LEU A 20 -5.70 1.82 9.98
CA LEU A 20 -4.30 1.46 10.25
C LEU A 20 -4.03 1.11 11.71
N THR A 21 -4.79 1.69 12.64
CA THR A 21 -4.67 1.45 14.09
C THR A 21 -6.04 1.11 14.73
N PRO A 22 -6.79 0.14 14.15
CA PRO A 22 -8.11 -0.21 14.66
C PRO A 22 -8.01 -0.76 16.09
N ARG A 23 -8.99 -0.40 16.92
CA ARG A 23 -9.17 -0.96 18.26
C ARG A 23 -10.18 -2.10 18.28
N SER A 24 -10.93 -2.30 17.19
CA SER A 24 -11.95 -3.34 17.02
C SER A 24 -12.04 -3.78 15.56
N ILE A 25 -12.14 -5.09 15.32
CA ILE A 25 -12.14 -5.66 13.97
C ILE A 25 -13.36 -6.57 13.80
N ALA A 26 -14.06 -6.45 12.68
CA ALA A 26 -15.01 -7.46 12.22
C ALA A 26 -14.45 -8.25 11.03
N ILE A 27 -14.61 -9.56 11.02
CA ILE A 27 -14.29 -10.43 9.88
C ILE A 27 -15.60 -10.91 9.26
N VAL A 28 -15.94 -10.35 8.10
CA VAL A 28 -17.12 -10.75 7.33
C VAL A 28 -16.74 -11.85 6.36
N GLY A 29 -17.42 -13.00 6.44
CA GLY A 29 -16.97 -14.22 5.78
C GLY A 29 -15.95 -15.01 6.61
N ALA A 30 -16.01 -14.88 7.94
CA ALA A 30 -15.20 -15.66 8.86
C ALA A 30 -15.40 -17.17 8.61
N SER A 31 -14.32 -17.96 8.67
CA SER A 31 -14.37 -19.40 8.38
C SER A 31 -13.31 -20.14 9.20
N ASP A 32 -13.55 -21.41 9.46
CA ASP A 32 -12.59 -22.39 10.02
C ASP A 32 -11.97 -23.28 8.92
N LYS A 33 -12.45 -23.16 7.68
CA LYS A 33 -11.99 -23.98 6.56
C LYS A 33 -10.58 -23.56 6.15
N PRO A 34 -9.61 -24.49 6.07
CA PRO A 34 -8.29 -24.22 5.52
C PRO A 34 -8.38 -23.61 4.12
N GLY A 35 -7.57 -22.59 3.87
CA GLY A 35 -7.53 -21.87 2.59
C GLY A 35 -8.62 -20.80 2.39
N ALA A 36 -9.61 -20.70 3.29
CA ALA A 36 -10.57 -19.59 3.23
C ALA A 36 -9.90 -18.29 3.70
N LEU A 37 -10.06 -17.20 2.95
CA LEU A 37 -9.42 -15.91 3.25
C LEU A 37 -9.75 -15.41 4.67
N GLY A 38 -11.01 -15.54 5.11
CA GLY A 38 -11.42 -15.16 6.46
C GLY A 38 -10.78 -16.01 7.57
N ALA A 39 -10.43 -17.26 7.28
CA ALA A 39 -9.67 -18.11 8.20
C ALA A 39 -8.22 -17.62 8.33
N SER A 40 -7.60 -17.26 7.20
CA SER A 40 -6.23 -16.72 7.18
C SER A 40 -6.13 -15.38 7.90
N VAL A 41 -7.09 -14.46 7.72
CA VAL A 41 -7.12 -13.19 8.47
C VAL A 41 -7.22 -13.44 9.97
N LEU A 42 -8.13 -14.32 10.40
CA LEU A 42 -8.28 -14.65 11.81
C LEU A 42 -6.99 -15.25 12.40
N ALA A 43 -6.36 -16.19 11.67
CA ALA A 43 -5.10 -16.81 12.08
C ALA A 43 -3.96 -15.79 12.16
N ASN A 44 -3.91 -14.83 11.22
CA ASN A 44 -2.92 -13.76 11.24
C ASN A 44 -3.09 -12.85 12.45
N LEU A 45 -4.32 -12.42 12.75
CA LEU A 45 -4.62 -11.60 13.92
C LEU A 45 -4.32 -12.33 15.24
N ASP A 46 -4.63 -13.63 15.31
CA ASP A 46 -4.33 -14.47 16.46
C ASP A 46 -2.83 -14.62 16.68
N ARG A 47 -2.06 -14.90 15.61
CA ARG A 47 -0.59 -14.96 15.68
C ARG A 47 0.04 -13.63 16.06
N ALA A 48 -0.51 -12.53 15.58
CA ALA A 48 -0.04 -11.19 15.91
C ALA A 48 -0.44 -10.74 17.34
N GLY A 49 -1.34 -11.48 18.00
CA GLY A 49 -1.79 -11.18 19.36
C GLY A 49 -2.60 -9.89 19.43
N PHE A 50 -3.44 -9.61 18.42
CA PHE A 50 -4.28 -8.41 18.41
C PHE A 50 -5.12 -8.32 19.69
N ALA A 51 -4.95 -7.24 20.45
CA ALA A 51 -5.51 -7.09 21.78
C ALA A 51 -6.98 -6.65 21.79
N GLY A 52 -7.47 -6.09 20.69
CA GLY A 52 -8.85 -5.61 20.57
C GLY A 52 -9.86 -6.73 20.30
N PRO A 53 -11.17 -6.46 20.43
CA PRO A 53 -12.20 -7.43 20.08
C PRO A 53 -12.19 -7.76 18.59
N ILE A 54 -12.31 -9.07 18.30
CA ILE A 54 -12.48 -9.62 16.96
C ILE A 54 -13.89 -10.20 16.86
N HIS A 55 -14.73 -9.58 16.05
CA HIS A 55 -16.11 -9.99 15.79
C HIS A 55 -16.18 -10.84 14.52
N LEU A 56 -16.79 -12.02 14.59
CA LEU A 56 -16.89 -12.92 13.45
C LEU A 56 -18.31 -12.87 12.88
N VAL A 57 -18.44 -12.71 11.56
CA VAL A 57 -19.73 -12.77 10.87
C VAL A 57 -19.75 -13.98 9.94
N ASN A 58 -20.64 -14.93 10.24
CA ASN A 58 -20.91 -16.09 9.41
C ASN A 58 -22.37 -16.55 9.60
N PRO A 59 -23.22 -16.52 8.55
CA PRO A 59 -24.63 -16.90 8.67
C PRO A 59 -24.88 -18.39 8.92
N LYS A 60 -23.87 -19.25 8.74
CA LYS A 60 -23.98 -20.72 8.82
C LYS A 60 -23.33 -21.32 10.06
N ARG A 61 -22.59 -20.55 10.84
CA ARG A 61 -21.85 -21.03 12.01
C ARG A 61 -22.18 -20.15 13.21
N GLU A 62 -22.48 -20.78 14.33
CA GLU A 62 -22.65 -20.08 15.61
C GLU A 62 -21.30 -19.79 16.29
N THR A 63 -20.28 -20.61 16.01
CA THR A 63 -18.92 -20.47 16.58
C THR A 63 -17.83 -20.85 15.59
N ILE A 64 -16.68 -20.20 15.71
CA ILE A 64 -15.41 -20.58 15.06
C ILE A 64 -14.32 -20.59 16.14
N GLY A 65 -13.71 -21.75 16.38
CA GLY A 65 -12.85 -21.95 17.53
C GLY A 65 -13.64 -21.69 18.83
N GLN A 66 -13.14 -20.78 19.67
CA GLN A 66 -13.81 -20.36 20.91
C GLN A 66 -14.60 -19.05 20.76
N ARG A 67 -14.64 -18.46 19.56
CA ARG A 67 -15.31 -17.18 19.31
C ARG A 67 -16.71 -17.40 18.77
N ARG A 68 -17.67 -16.63 19.28
CA ARG A 68 -19.04 -16.60 18.75
C ARG A 68 -19.05 -15.85 17.42
N CYS A 69 -19.86 -16.36 16.50
CA CYS A 69 -20.19 -15.72 15.25
C CYS A 69 -21.57 -15.09 15.35
N VAL A 70 -21.72 -13.93 14.75
CA VAL A 70 -23.04 -13.37 14.46
C VAL A 70 -23.46 -13.71 13.04
N ALA A 71 -24.76 -13.81 12.79
CA ALA A 71 -25.28 -14.23 11.49
C ALA A 71 -25.23 -13.11 10.46
N THR A 72 -25.48 -11.87 10.89
CA THR A 72 -25.59 -10.71 10.01
C THR A 72 -24.72 -9.54 10.49
N ILE A 73 -24.49 -8.56 9.60
CA ILE A 73 -23.82 -7.30 9.96
C ILE A 73 -24.65 -6.51 10.98
N ASP A 74 -25.97 -6.59 10.90
CA ASP A 74 -26.85 -5.89 11.83
C ASP A 74 -26.71 -6.44 13.26
N ASP A 75 -26.17 -7.64 13.47
CA ASP A 75 -25.92 -8.18 14.81
C ASP A 75 -24.59 -7.69 15.43
N LEU A 76 -23.78 -6.92 14.69
CA LEU A 76 -22.53 -6.34 15.19
C LEU A 76 -22.79 -5.14 16.12
N PRO A 77 -21.88 -4.89 17.08
CA PRO A 77 -21.82 -3.60 17.76
C PRO A 77 -21.73 -2.42 16.78
N GLU A 78 -22.34 -1.28 17.13
CA GLU A 78 -22.15 -0.05 16.37
C GLU A 78 -20.72 0.48 16.52
N GLY A 79 -20.18 1.09 15.46
CA GLY A 79 -18.95 1.88 15.55
C GLY A 79 -17.65 1.07 15.57
N ILE A 80 -17.67 -0.20 15.12
CA ILE A 80 -16.46 -1.00 14.89
C ILE A 80 -15.49 -0.22 14.01
N ASP A 81 -14.19 -0.27 14.33
CA ASP A 81 -13.19 0.52 13.62
C ASP A 81 -13.00 0.04 12.18
N VAL A 82 -12.86 -1.27 11.96
CA VAL A 82 -12.68 -1.85 10.62
C VAL A 82 -13.40 -3.18 10.42
N ALA A 83 -13.97 -3.38 9.23
CA ALA A 83 -14.47 -4.66 8.76
C ALA A 83 -13.61 -5.20 7.60
N VAL A 84 -13.14 -6.44 7.73
CA VAL A 84 -12.41 -7.15 6.68
C VAL A 84 -13.39 -8.07 5.95
N LEU A 85 -13.58 -7.85 4.64
CA LEU A 85 -14.56 -8.55 3.81
C LEU A 85 -13.88 -9.67 3.02
N ALA A 86 -14.02 -10.89 3.54
CA ALA A 86 -13.62 -12.14 2.91
C ALA A 86 -14.85 -12.86 2.30
N ILE A 87 -15.61 -12.15 1.47
CA ILE A 87 -16.86 -12.61 0.87
C ILE A 87 -16.83 -12.50 -0.65
N PRO A 88 -17.70 -13.25 -1.38
CA PRO A 88 -17.83 -13.10 -2.83
C PRO A 88 -18.30 -11.69 -3.22
N ARG A 89 -17.88 -11.22 -4.40
CA ARG A 89 -18.29 -9.93 -5.00
C ARG A 89 -19.80 -9.67 -4.90
N THR A 90 -20.61 -10.68 -5.18
CA THR A 90 -22.08 -10.57 -5.22
C THR A 90 -22.71 -10.14 -3.90
N ALA A 91 -22.02 -10.30 -2.77
CA ALA A 91 -22.51 -9.90 -1.45
C ALA A 91 -21.94 -8.56 -0.97
N VAL A 92 -20.98 -7.96 -1.69
CA VAL A 92 -20.22 -6.80 -1.20
C VAL A 92 -21.11 -5.56 -1.04
N LEU A 93 -21.97 -5.23 -2.01
CA LEU A 93 -22.80 -4.02 -1.94
C LEU A 93 -23.79 -4.06 -0.77
N ASP A 94 -24.46 -5.19 -0.56
CA ASP A 94 -25.40 -5.38 0.55
C ASP A 94 -24.69 -5.25 1.91
N VAL A 95 -23.49 -5.83 2.02
CA VAL A 95 -22.66 -5.74 3.23
C VAL A 95 -22.17 -4.31 3.44
N MET A 96 -21.71 -3.61 2.40
CA MET A 96 -21.29 -2.20 2.50
C MET A 96 -22.44 -1.32 3.01
N ALA A 97 -23.66 -1.51 2.49
CA ALA A 97 -24.83 -0.79 2.96
C ALA A 97 -25.15 -1.10 4.44
N ALA A 98 -24.99 -2.34 4.88
CA ALA A 98 -25.19 -2.72 6.27
C ALA A 98 -24.11 -2.16 7.21
N LEU A 99 -22.85 -2.16 6.78
CA LEU A 99 -21.73 -1.56 7.52
C LEU A 99 -21.93 -0.05 7.70
N ALA A 100 -22.41 0.63 6.66
CA ALA A 100 -22.78 2.04 6.73
C ALA A 100 -23.87 2.29 7.79
N ARG A 101 -24.94 1.47 7.81
CA ARG A 101 -25.99 1.58 8.86
C ARG A 101 -25.44 1.34 10.26
N ARG A 102 -24.45 0.45 10.41
CA ARG A 102 -23.76 0.16 11.67
C ARG A 102 -22.60 1.10 12.00
N ARG A 103 -22.40 2.15 11.19
CA ARG A 103 -21.38 3.19 11.39
C ARG A 103 -19.97 2.63 11.54
N VAL A 104 -19.65 1.58 10.77
CA VAL A 104 -18.30 1.02 10.76
C VAL A 104 -17.33 2.04 10.15
N GLY A 105 -16.17 2.23 10.79
CA GLY A 105 -15.22 3.28 10.42
C GLY A 105 -14.48 3.02 9.11
N ALA A 106 -14.13 1.77 8.85
CA ALA A 106 -13.37 1.36 7.68
C ALA A 106 -13.77 -0.02 7.15
N ALA A 107 -13.49 -0.29 5.87
CA ALA A 107 -13.65 -1.60 5.28
C ALA A 107 -12.43 -1.98 4.40
N VAL A 108 -12.00 -3.24 4.48
CA VAL A 108 -10.98 -3.83 3.59
C VAL A 108 -11.65 -4.85 2.69
N LEU A 109 -11.62 -4.63 1.38
CA LEU A 109 -12.39 -5.42 0.40
C LEU A 109 -11.46 -6.27 -0.46
N PHE A 110 -11.40 -7.58 -0.18
CA PHE A 110 -10.55 -8.50 -0.94
C PHE A 110 -11.13 -8.92 -2.29
N ALA A 111 -12.45 -8.89 -2.45
CA ALA A 111 -13.11 -9.40 -3.64
C ALA A 111 -12.65 -8.64 -4.90
N ALA A 112 -12.35 -9.41 -5.95
CA ALA A 112 -12.12 -8.92 -7.31
C ALA A 112 -13.43 -8.95 -8.14
N GLY A 113 -13.32 -8.55 -9.41
CA GLY A 113 -14.41 -8.43 -10.37
C GLY A 113 -15.04 -7.04 -10.43
N PHE A 114 -14.39 -5.98 -10.00
CA PHE A 114 -14.96 -4.62 -10.01
C PHE A 114 -14.48 -3.84 -11.26
N ALA A 115 -13.90 -2.65 -11.12
CA ALA A 115 -13.53 -1.82 -12.27
C ALA A 115 -12.58 -2.50 -13.27
N GLU A 116 -11.83 -3.51 -12.84
CA GLU A 116 -10.98 -4.37 -13.66
C GLU A 116 -11.76 -5.36 -14.55
N ASP A 117 -13.04 -5.61 -14.27
CA ASP A 117 -13.89 -6.61 -14.92
C ASP A 117 -15.08 -5.98 -15.66
N GLY A 118 -14.84 -4.84 -16.30
CA GLY A 118 -15.75 -4.22 -17.27
C GLY A 118 -16.84 -3.31 -16.68
N PRO A 119 -17.81 -2.87 -17.52
CA PRO A 119 -18.73 -1.78 -17.19
C PRO A 119 -19.59 -2.00 -15.94
N GLN A 120 -20.07 -3.23 -15.71
CA GLN A 120 -20.85 -3.54 -14.52
C GLN A 120 -19.99 -3.43 -13.26
N GLY A 121 -18.76 -3.92 -13.31
CA GLY A 121 -17.85 -3.82 -12.17
C GLY A 121 -17.42 -2.38 -11.87
N ILE A 122 -17.32 -1.51 -12.90
CA ILE A 122 -17.18 -0.06 -12.71
C ILE A 122 -18.39 0.53 -11.97
N ALA A 123 -19.62 0.18 -12.39
CA ALA A 123 -20.83 0.66 -11.74
C ALA A 123 -20.92 0.19 -10.27
N ASP A 124 -20.61 -1.08 -10.00
CA ASP A 124 -20.58 -1.61 -8.64
C ASP A 124 -19.52 -0.89 -7.79
N GLN A 125 -18.35 -0.59 -8.36
CA GLN A 125 -17.29 0.15 -7.64
C GLN A 125 -17.70 1.59 -7.33
N GLN A 126 -18.40 2.26 -8.24
CA GLN A 126 -18.96 3.59 -7.99
C GLN A 126 -20.00 3.57 -6.87
N GLU A 127 -20.80 2.51 -6.80
CA GLU A 127 -21.77 2.35 -5.72
C GLU A 127 -21.11 2.09 -4.36
N ILE A 128 -20.02 1.31 -4.31
CA ILE A 128 -19.17 1.18 -3.11
C ILE A 128 -18.69 2.56 -2.65
N ALA A 129 -18.17 3.36 -3.57
CA ALA A 129 -17.65 4.69 -3.27
C ALA A 129 -18.74 5.64 -2.75
N ARG A 130 -19.93 5.60 -3.35
CA ARG A 130 -21.10 6.39 -2.93
C ARG A 130 -21.51 6.05 -1.50
N ILE A 131 -21.70 4.76 -1.19
CA ILE A 131 -22.07 4.27 0.14
C ILE A 131 -21.02 4.71 1.18
N ALA A 132 -19.74 4.53 0.86
CA ALA A 132 -18.64 4.88 1.74
C ALA A 132 -18.60 6.38 2.04
N HIS A 133 -18.72 7.22 1.01
CA HIS A 133 -18.71 8.67 1.15
C HIS A 133 -19.88 9.18 2.01
N GLU A 134 -21.10 8.68 1.76
CA GLU A 134 -22.29 9.05 2.55
C GLU A 134 -22.18 8.66 4.03
N ALA A 135 -21.50 7.54 4.32
CA ALA A 135 -21.28 7.06 5.67
C ALA A 135 -20.05 7.67 6.36
N GLY A 136 -19.18 8.37 5.62
CA GLY A 136 -17.86 8.77 6.12
C GLY A 136 -16.95 7.58 6.41
N MET A 137 -17.15 6.47 5.70
CA MET A 137 -16.43 5.21 5.88
C MET A 137 -15.20 5.15 4.96
N ILE A 138 -14.07 4.75 5.52
CA ILE A 138 -12.82 4.52 4.80
C ILE A 138 -12.91 3.18 4.07
N VAL A 139 -12.39 3.08 2.85
CA VAL A 139 -12.39 1.81 2.11
C VAL A 139 -11.05 1.58 1.44
N GLU A 140 -10.44 0.45 1.78
CA GLU A 140 -9.27 -0.11 1.10
C GLU A 140 -9.71 -1.16 0.08
N GLY A 141 -9.21 -1.03 -1.15
CA GLY A 141 -9.62 -1.86 -2.29
C GLY A 141 -10.77 -1.24 -3.11
N PRO A 142 -11.64 -2.07 -3.73
CA PRO A 142 -11.65 -3.54 -3.70
C PRO A 142 -10.47 -4.14 -4.46
N ASN A 143 -10.47 -5.47 -4.63
CA ASN A 143 -9.39 -6.21 -5.29
C ASN A 143 -8.01 -5.92 -4.67
N CYS A 144 -7.94 -6.03 -3.35
CA CYS A 144 -6.71 -5.82 -2.60
C CYS A 144 -6.27 -7.09 -1.85
N LEU A 145 -5.01 -7.11 -1.42
CA LEU A 145 -4.51 -8.07 -0.43
C LEU A 145 -4.54 -7.51 1.00
N GLY A 146 -5.17 -6.36 1.22
CA GLY A 146 -5.22 -5.67 2.51
C GLY A 146 -3.89 -5.05 2.91
N LEU A 147 -3.66 -4.97 4.22
CA LEU A 147 -2.50 -4.27 4.77
C LEU A 147 -1.96 -4.94 6.02
N PHE A 148 -0.74 -4.55 6.39
CA PHE A 148 -0.15 -4.85 7.69
C PHE A 148 0.50 -3.58 8.24
N ASN A 149 0.02 -3.11 9.39
CA ASN A 149 0.74 -2.15 10.22
C ASN A 149 1.71 -2.92 11.14
N PHE A 150 3.01 -2.88 10.81
CA PHE A 150 4.04 -3.59 11.57
C PHE A 150 4.37 -2.90 12.90
N ARG A 151 4.10 -1.60 13.03
CA ARG A 151 4.34 -0.84 14.28
C ARG A 151 3.51 -1.38 15.43
N ASP A 152 2.23 -1.58 15.19
CA ASP A 152 1.27 -2.03 16.21
C ASP A 152 0.92 -3.53 16.08
N ASN A 153 1.63 -4.23 15.19
CA ASN A 153 1.45 -5.63 14.86
C ASN A 153 0.00 -5.98 14.45
N ILE A 154 -0.57 -5.24 13.50
CA ILE A 154 -1.97 -5.40 13.05
C ILE A 154 -2.02 -5.87 11.59
N PRO A 155 -2.18 -7.18 11.34
CA PRO A 155 -2.37 -7.72 10.00
C PRO A 155 -3.86 -7.73 9.60
N LEU A 156 -4.27 -6.81 8.73
CA LEU A 156 -5.57 -6.81 8.05
C LEU A 156 -5.45 -7.43 6.65
N THR A 157 -4.84 -8.61 6.59
CA THR A 157 -4.53 -9.32 5.35
C THR A 157 -4.73 -10.82 5.54
N PHE A 158 -5.01 -11.52 4.44
CA PHE A 158 -5.01 -12.99 4.39
C PHE A 158 -3.63 -13.56 4.00
N ILE A 159 -2.64 -12.72 3.69
CA ILE A 159 -1.28 -13.16 3.40
C ILE A 159 -0.56 -13.44 4.71
N GLU A 160 0.01 -14.63 4.80
CA GLU A 160 0.92 -14.99 5.88
C GLU A 160 2.28 -14.34 5.61
N MET A 161 2.59 -13.30 6.39
CA MET A 161 3.87 -12.61 6.32
C MET A 161 4.88 -13.25 7.29
N PRO A 162 6.18 -13.25 6.96
CA PRO A 162 7.22 -13.59 7.92
C PRO A 162 7.16 -12.68 9.16
N GLU A 163 7.62 -13.18 10.29
CA GLU A 163 7.76 -12.36 11.49
C GLU A 163 8.74 -11.21 11.21
N ALA A 164 8.29 -9.98 11.47
CA ALA A 164 9.04 -8.78 11.17
C ALA A 164 9.20 -7.93 12.43
N LYS A 165 10.40 -7.38 12.62
CA LYS A 165 10.68 -6.46 13.70
C LYS A 165 10.46 -5.03 13.20
N ALA A 166 9.47 -4.32 13.76
CA ALA A 166 9.35 -2.87 13.59
C ALA A 166 10.34 -2.11 14.50
N THR A 167 11.60 -2.56 14.56
CA THR A 167 12.63 -1.99 15.41
C THR A 167 13.35 -0.81 14.76
N GLY A 168 13.79 0.13 15.57
CA GLY A 168 14.57 1.29 15.13
C GLY A 168 13.73 2.50 14.77
N ASP A 169 14.40 3.65 14.68
CA ASP A 169 13.78 4.96 14.51
C ASP A 169 13.44 5.29 13.05
N ARG A 170 13.90 4.47 12.10
CA ARG A 170 13.71 4.67 10.66
C ARG A 170 13.19 3.38 10.05
N ARG A 171 12.07 3.46 9.34
CA ARG A 171 11.36 2.34 8.74
C ARG A 171 10.91 2.65 7.32
N VAL A 172 10.57 1.60 6.59
CA VAL A 172 10.02 1.66 5.23
C VAL A 172 8.50 1.53 5.27
N GLY A 173 7.79 2.46 4.62
CA GLY A 173 6.39 2.27 4.26
C GLY A 173 6.29 1.72 2.84
N ILE A 174 5.52 0.66 2.62
CA ILE A 174 5.25 0.10 1.29
C ILE A 174 3.81 0.44 0.90
N ILE A 175 3.62 1.05 -0.27
CA ILE A 175 2.30 1.41 -0.82
C ILE A 175 2.22 0.89 -2.25
N SER A 176 1.26 0.01 -2.53
CA SER A 176 1.22 -0.68 -3.82
C SER A 176 -0.20 -0.89 -4.33
N GLN A 177 -0.45 -0.64 -5.60
CA GLN A 177 -1.67 -1.07 -6.27
C GLN A 177 -1.67 -2.60 -6.52
N SER A 178 -0.49 -3.18 -6.74
CA SER A 178 -0.32 -4.63 -6.89
C SER A 178 0.01 -5.28 -5.55
N GLY A 179 -0.97 -5.93 -4.93
CA GLY A 179 -0.75 -6.56 -3.63
C GLY A 179 0.29 -7.68 -3.66
N ALA A 180 0.36 -8.46 -4.74
CA ALA A 180 1.33 -9.56 -4.85
C ALA A 180 2.77 -9.03 -4.85
N MET A 181 3.04 -7.95 -5.60
CA MET A 181 4.35 -7.30 -5.62
C MET A 181 4.67 -6.66 -4.27
N ALA A 182 3.67 -6.09 -3.59
CA ALA A 182 3.83 -5.55 -2.23
C ALA A 182 4.28 -6.63 -1.24
N ALA A 183 3.65 -7.81 -1.28
CA ALA A 183 3.99 -8.94 -0.41
C ALA A 183 5.40 -9.48 -0.71
N VAL A 184 5.79 -9.57 -1.98
CA VAL A 184 7.14 -9.97 -2.39
C VAL A 184 8.19 -8.98 -1.90
N LEU A 185 7.95 -7.68 -2.08
CA LEU A 185 8.85 -6.62 -1.61
C LEU A 185 8.99 -6.67 -0.08
N ALA A 186 7.87 -6.73 0.64
CA ALA A 186 7.86 -6.80 2.10
C ALA A 186 8.61 -8.04 2.60
N THR A 187 8.36 -9.22 2.02
CA THR A 187 9.05 -10.47 2.38
C THR A 187 10.56 -10.36 2.14
N THR A 188 10.96 -9.78 1.02
CA THR A 188 12.37 -9.55 0.68
C THR A 188 13.05 -8.63 1.69
N LEU A 189 12.41 -7.50 2.01
CA LEU A 189 12.94 -6.53 2.96
C LEU A 189 13.03 -7.10 4.38
N ILE A 190 12.03 -7.88 4.83
CA ILE A 190 12.07 -8.57 6.12
C ILE A 190 13.24 -9.55 6.17
N ALA A 191 13.45 -10.34 5.10
CA ALA A 191 14.57 -11.28 5.02
C ALA A 191 15.97 -10.61 5.05
N ARG A 192 16.03 -9.30 4.77
CA ARG A 192 17.24 -8.49 4.81
C ARG A 192 17.35 -7.62 6.07
N ASP A 193 16.53 -7.88 7.10
CA ASP A 193 16.46 -7.11 8.34
C ASP A 193 16.15 -5.61 8.11
N VAL A 194 15.41 -5.28 7.06
CA VAL A 194 14.93 -3.92 6.81
C VAL A 194 13.61 -3.71 7.55
N PRO A 195 13.56 -2.80 8.53
CA PRO A 195 12.36 -2.61 9.35
C PRO A 195 11.25 -1.91 8.55
N LEU A 196 10.06 -2.51 8.60
CA LEU A 196 8.86 -1.99 7.93
C LEU A 196 7.98 -1.23 8.92
N ALA A 197 7.37 -0.14 8.47
CA ALA A 197 6.31 0.56 9.19
C ALA A 197 4.95 -0.03 8.84
N SER A 198 4.70 -0.16 7.54
CA SER A 198 3.49 -0.77 7.01
C SER A 198 3.75 -1.35 5.62
N TYR A 199 2.92 -2.29 5.21
CA TYR A 199 2.65 -2.53 3.79
C TYR A 199 1.16 -2.38 3.52
N VAL A 200 0.81 -1.73 2.42
CA VAL A 200 -0.57 -1.42 2.02
C VAL A 200 -0.77 -1.82 0.56
N SER A 201 -1.82 -2.61 0.29
CA SER A 201 -2.25 -3.00 -1.04
C SER A 201 -3.54 -2.25 -1.42
N THR A 202 -3.46 -1.15 -2.15
CA THR A 202 -4.62 -0.30 -2.43
C THR A 202 -5.61 -0.88 -3.44
N GLY A 203 -5.16 -1.81 -4.29
CA GLY A 203 -5.99 -2.47 -5.29
C GLY A 203 -6.61 -1.47 -6.27
N ASN A 204 -7.92 -1.52 -6.44
CA ASN A 204 -8.64 -0.67 -7.41
C ASN A 204 -8.86 0.78 -6.98
N GLU A 205 -8.67 1.10 -5.70
CA GLU A 205 -8.81 2.45 -5.15
C GLU A 205 -10.21 3.05 -5.36
N ALA A 206 -11.25 2.36 -4.88
CA ALA A 206 -12.63 2.87 -4.98
C ALA A 206 -12.85 4.14 -4.15
N VAL A 207 -12.14 4.28 -3.02
CA VAL A 207 -12.29 5.40 -2.10
C VAL A 207 -10.92 5.96 -1.71
N CYS A 208 -10.13 5.18 -0.99
CA CYS A 208 -8.75 5.54 -0.65
C CYS A 208 -7.84 5.16 -1.80
N GLY A 209 -6.91 6.07 -2.13
CA GLY A 209 -5.87 5.84 -3.12
C GLY A 209 -4.48 5.92 -2.49
N VAL A 210 -3.46 5.58 -3.28
CA VAL A 210 -2.05 5.71 -2.88
C VAL A 210 -1.73 7.08 -2.25
N GLU A 211 -2.36 8.17 -2.70
CA GLU A 211 -2.10 9.52 -2.18
C GLU A 211 -2.51 9.67 -0.70
N ASP A 212 -3.57 8.99 -0.26
CA ASP A 212 -4.04 9.02 1.13
C ASP A 212 -3.02 8.34 2.07
N PHE A 213 -2.44 7.23 1.62
CA PHE A 213 -1.42 6.50 2.38
C PHE A 213 -0.06 7.19 2.36
N ILE A 214 0.29 7.89 1.27
CA ILE A 214 1.49 8.73 1.22
C ILE A 214 1.37 9.85 2.27
N ASP A 215 0.24 10.54 2.34
CA ASP A 215 0.03 11.61 3.32
C ASP A 215 0.23 11.11 4.76
N HIS A 216 -0.32 9.94 5.08
CA HIS A 216 -0.11 9.29 6.38
C HIS A 216 1.37 8.93 6.63
N ALA A 217 2.03 8.31 5.65
CA ALA A 217 3.44 7.92 5.74
C ALA A 217 4.38 9.13 5.87
N ILE A 218 4.02 10.27 5.28
CA ILE A 218 4.76 11.53 5.40
C ILE A 218 4.66 12.10 6.83
N ASP A 219 3.54 11.91 7.52
CA ASP A 219 3.35 12.40 8.88
C ASP A 219 3.93 11.47 9.96
N ASP A 220 4.10 10.17 9.71
CA ASP A 220 4.73 9.26 10.67
C ASP A 220 6.23 9.54 10.80
N ALA A 221 6.65 10.10 11.94
CA ALA A 221 8.04 10.42 12.23
C ALA A 221 9.02 9.24 12.08
N GLY A 222 8.55 7.99 12.21
CA GLY A 222 9.41 6.82 12.03
C GLY A 222 9.51 6.29 10.61
N VAL A 223 8.74 6.79 9.65
CA VAL A 223 8.88 6.44 8.23
C VAL A 223 9.92 7.35 7.59
N ALA A 224 10.98 6.75 7.03
CA ALA A 224 12.04 7.49 6.34
C ALA A 224 12.05 7.27 4.82
N VAL A 225 11.56 6.13 4.37
CA VAL A 225 11.52 5.75 2.94
C VAL A 225 10.14 5.18 2.61
N ILE A 226 9.61 5.57 1.46
CA ILE A 226 8.34 5.08 0.93
C ILE A 226 8.64 4.33 -0.37
N GLY A 227 8.50 3.02 -0.35
CA GLY A 227 8.57 2.17 -1.55
C GLY A 227 7.20 2.06 -2.19
N MET A 228 7.11 2.37 -3.48
CA MET A 228 5.85 2.46 -4.21
C MET A 228 5.83 1.56 -5.44
N ILE A 229 4.69 0.92 -5.68
CA ILE A 229 4.41 0.20 -6.93
C ILE A 229 3.05 0.68 -7.43
N VAL A 230 3.06 1.59 -8.39
CA VAL A 230 1.84 2.30 -8.83
C VAL A 230 1.73 2.26 -10.34
N GLU A 231 0.62 1.72 -10.84
CA GLU A 231 0.29 1.63 -12.26
C GLU A 231 -0.39 2.92 -12.75
N GLN A 232 -1.12 3.62 -11.88
CA GLN A 232 -1.80 4.85 -12.22
C GLN A 232 -2.00 5.77 -11.01
N PHE A 233 -1.91 7.08 -11.23
CA PHE A 233 -2.24 8.08 -10.22
C PHE A 233 -3.63 8.65 -10.47
N ARG A 234 -4.57 8.43 -9.55
CA ARG A 234 -5.94 8.97 -9.64
C ARG A 234 -5.96 10.48 -9.40
N LYS A 235 -5.07 10.98 -8.53
CA LYS A 235 -4.97 12.39 -8.14
C LYS A 235 -3.54 12.89 -8.39
N PRO A 236 -3.10 13.04 -9.67
CA PRO A 236 -1.69 13.27 -10.00
C PRO A 236 -1.12 14.57 -9.40
N GLN A 237 -1.90 15.66 -9.33
CA GLN A 237 -1.44 16.89 -8.69
C GLN A 237 -1.20 16.72 -7.19
N ARG A 238 -2.09 15.98 -6.50
CA ARG A 238 -1.93 15.65 -5.09
C ARG A 238 -0.71 14.76 -4.85
N PHE A 239 -0.47 13.78 -5.72
CA PHE A 239 0.75 12.98 -5.68
C PHE A 239 2.02 13.84 -5.78
N LEU A 240 2.08 14.77 -6.75
CA LEU A 240 3.24 15.65 -6.92
C LEU A 240 3.45 16.57 -5.72
N GLN A 241 2.38 17.08 -5.11
CA GLN A 241 2.44 17.87 -3.88
C GLN A 241 2.98 17.01 -2.71
N ALA A 242 2.46 15.80 -2.54
CA ALA A 242 2.89 14.87 -1.51
C ALA A 242 4.38 14.48 -1.67
N ALA A 243 4.84 14.21 -2.90
CA ALA A 243 6.25 13.93 -3.18
C ALA A 243 7.17 15.10 -2.80
N ARG A 244 6.80 16.34 -3.13
CA ARG A 244 7.55 17.53 -2.70
C ARG A 244 7.56 17.67 -1.18
N ALA A 245 6.42 17.40 -0.52
CA ALA A 245 6.28 17.46 0.92
C ALA A 245 7.10 16.39 1.64
N ALA A 246 7.23 15.19 1.07
CA ALA A 246 8.10 14.12 1.54
C ALA A 246 9.57 14.57 1.47
N ARG A 247 10.00 15.11 0.32
CA ARG A 247 11.37 15.62 0.13
C ARG A 247 11.75 16.70 1.14
N VAL A 248 10.85 17.68 1.38
CA VAL A 248 11.09 18.74 2.39
C VAL A 248 11.28 18.16 3.79
N ARG A 249 10.60 17.06 4.12
CA ARG A 249 10.74 16.34 5.40
C ARG A 249 11.91 15.35 5.42
N GLY A 250 12.75 15.31 4.37
CA GLY A 250 13.87 14.39 4.27
C GLY A 250 13.46 12.93 4.07
N LYS A 251 12.24 12.68 3.58
CA LYS A 251 11.72 11.35 3.25
C LYS A 251 11.88 11.08 1.76
N GLN A 252 12.33 9.88 1.42
CA GLN A 252 12.53 9.48 0.02
C GLN A 252 11.35 8.64 -0.46
N ILE A 253 10.87 8.94 -1.68
CA ILE A 253 9.88 8.12 -2.38
C ILE A 253 10.60 7.42 -3.54
N ILE A 254 10.53 6.09 -3.57
CA ILE A 254 11.09 5.26 -4.64
C ILE A 254 9.94 4.51 -5.30
N LEU A 255 9.77 4.69 -6.60
CA LEU A 255 8.62 4.25 -7.36
C LEU A 255 9.04 3.26 -8.45
N LEU A 256 8.45 2.07 -8.41
CA LEU A 256 8.35 1.21 -9.58
C LEU A 256 7.02 1.50 -10.28
N HIS A 257 7.07 1.86 -11.56
CA HIS A 257 5.88 2.08 -12.39
C HIS A 257 5.76 0.97 -13.44
N PRO A 258 4.94 -0.08 -13.19
CA PRO A 258 4.75 -1.15 -14.15
C PRO A 258 4.16 -0.62 -15.46
N GLY A 259 4.59 -1.22 -16.58
CA GLY A 259 4.04 -0.88 -17.88
C GLY A 259 4.66 0.36 -18.53
N SER A 260 5.93 0.69 -18.25
CA SER A 260 6.66 1.81 -18.89
C SER A 260 6.77 1.72 -20.42
N SER A 261 6.66 0.52 -21.01
CA SER A 261 6.68 0.31 -22.46
C SER A 261 5.30 0.52 -23.10
N GLU A 262 5.25 0.81 -24.41
CA GLU A 262 3.97 0.93 -25.12
C GLU A 262 3.14 -0.37 -25.04
N ALA A 263 3.79 -1.53 -25.14
CA ALA A 263 3.13 -2.82 -24.98
C ALA A 263 2.62 -3.04 -23.55
N GLY A 264 3.41 -2.64 -22.55
CA GLY A 264 3.03 -2.68 -21.14
C GLY A 264 1.82 -1.78 -20.84
N ARG A 265 1.81 -0.55 -21.35
CA ARG A 265 0.67 0.38 -21.24
C ARG A 265 -0.60 -0.17 -21.88
N LYS A 266 -0.50 -0.78 -23.06
CA LYS A 266 -1.66 -1.41 -23.74
C LYS A 266 -2.21 -2.58 -22.92
N SER A 267 -1.34 -3.43 -22.37
CA SER A 267 -1.75 -4.54 -21.51
C SER A 267 -2.37 -4.06 -20.19
N ALA A 268 -1.76 -3.07 -19.53
CA ALA A 268 -2.28 -2.47 -18.31
C ALA A 268 -3.63 -1.76 -18.53
N ALA A 269 -3.81 -1.09 -19.67
CA ALA A 269 -5.09 -0.48 -20.04
C ALA A 269 -6.20 -1.52 -20.21
N THR A 270 -5.89 -2.72 -20.74
CA THR A 270 -6.86 -3.82 -20.82
C THR A 270 -7.17 -4.45 -19.46
N HIS A 271 -6.23 -4.41 -18.50
CA HIS A 271 -6.38 -5.00 -17.18
C HIS A 271 -7.05 -4.07 -16.15
N THR A 272 -6.91 -2.74 -16.30
CA THR A 272 -7.41 -1.75 -15.33
C THR A 272 -8.51 -0.83 -15.88
N GLY A 273 -8.78 -0.90 -17.18
CA GLY A 273 -9.79 -0.07 -17.87
C GLY A 273 -9.44 1.42 -17.96
N ALA A 274 -8.22 1.84 -17.56
CA ALA A 274 -7.81 3.24 -17.54
C ALA A 274 -7.09 3.68 -18.83
N LEU A 275 -7.26 4.97 -19.19
CA LEU A 275 -6.54 5.56 -20.31
C LEU A 275 -5.05 5.69 -19.95
N ALA A 276 -4.16 5.09 -20.75
CA ALA A 276 -2.73 5.17 -20.51
C ALA A 276 -2.21 6.60 -20.71
N GLY A 277 -1.70 7.22 -19.64
CA GLY A 277 -1.04 8.51 -19.69
C GLY A 277 0.28 8.48 -20.47
N ASP A 278 0.82 9.66 -20.77
CA ASP A 278 2.18 9.79 -21.28
C ASP A 278 3.19 9.50 -20.15
N TYR A 279 3.85 8.35 -20.25
CA TYR A 279 4.83 7.88 -19.28
C TYR A 279 6.00 8.86 -19.13
N GLN A 280 6.49 9.45 -20.21
CA GLN A 280 7.65 10.35 -20.18
C GLN A 280 7.30 11.65 -19.47
N VAL A 281 6.12 12.20 -19.74
CA VAL A 281 5.62 13.39 -19.03
C VAL A 281 5.43 13.09 -17.54
N MET A 282 4.80 11.95 -17.20
CA MET A 282 4.61 11.54 -15.81
C MET A 282 5.95 11.40 -15.08
N ARG A 283 6.92 10.69 -15.69
CA ARG A 283 8.24 10.47 -15.11
C ARG A 283 8.97 11.77 -14.84
N VAL A 284 9.07 12.66 -15.84
CA VAL A 284 9.75 13.97 -15.69
C VAL A 284 9.11 14.81 -14.57
N LEU A 285 7.78 14.83 -14.47
CA LEU A 285 7.09 15.57 -13.41
C LEU A 285 7.36 14.98 -12.01
N ALA A 286 7.35 13.65 -11.90
CA ALA A 286 7.61 12.94 -10.64
C ALA A 286 9.07 13.07 -10.20
N GLU A 287 10.04 12.92 -11.12
CA GLU A 287 11.47 13.14 -10.86
C GLU A 287 11.73 14.57 -10.39
N ASN A 288 11.12 15.58 -11.04
CA ASN A 288 11.21 16.98 -10.60
C ASN A 288 10.62 17.21 -9.20
N ALA A 289 9.61 16.43 -8.81
CA ALA A 289 9.04 16.45 -7.46
C ALA A 289 9.94 15.75 -6.42
N GLY A 290 10.96 15.00 -6.85
CA GLY A 290 11.91 14.29 -6.00
C GLY A 290 11.65 12.79 -5.86
N VAL A 291 10.83 12.20 -6.74
CA VAL A 291 10.61 10.76 -6.79
C VAL A 291 11.77 10.08 -7.50
N ILE A 292 12.27 9.00 -6.93
CA ILE A 292 13.31 8.14 -7.51
C ILE A 292 12.62 6.97 -8.21
N PHE A 293 13.01 6.63 -9.43
CA PHE A 293 12.42 5.51 -10.17
C PHE A 293 13.28 4.25 -10.04
N ALA A 294 12.62 3.12 -9.82
CA ALA A 294 13.17 1.78 -10.00
C ALA A 294 12.59 1.18 -11.29
N GLU A 295 13.38 0.39 -12.00
CA GLU A 295 12.97 -0.26 -13.25
C GLU A 295 12.52 -1.72 -13.04
N THR A 296 12.98 -2.37 -11.95
CA THR A 296 12.52 -3.71 -11.56
C THR A 296 12.10 -3.80 -10.09
N LEU A 297 11.43 -4.90 -9.74
CA LEU A 297 11.07 -5.16 -8.34
C LEU A 297 12.30 -5.46 -7.47
N GLU A 298 13.32 -6.12 -8.02
CA GLU A 298 14.60 -6.31 -7.32
C GLU A 298 15.28 -4.96 -7.06
N GLU A 299 15.34 -4.10 -8.09
CA GLU A 299 15.93 -2.77 -7.97
C GLU A 299 15.18 -1.92 -6.94
N LEU A 300 13.84 -1.95 -6.93
CA LEU A 300 13.05 -1.26 -5.90
C LEU A 300 13.45 -1.71 -4.49
N GLY A 301 13.63 -3.01 -4.28
CA GLY A 301 14.09 -3.56 -3.00
C GLY A 301 15.47 -3.05 -2.60
N ASP A 302 16.44 -3.12 -3.51
CA ASP A 302 17.81 -2.67 -3.28
C ASP A 302 17.87 -1.16 -2.99
N MET A 303 17.18 -0.34 -3.79
CA MET A 303 17.14 1.12 -3.62
C MET A 303 16.49 1.51 -2.30
N VAL A 304 15.38 0.88 -1.92
CA VAL A 304 14.69 1.14 -0.65
C VAL A 304 15.59 0.82 0.54
N GLU A 305 16.29 -0.31 0.49
CA GLU A 305 17.25 -0.69 1.52
C GLU A 305 18.42 0.30 1.62
N ILE A 306 19.02 0.67 0.48
CA ILE A 306 20.11 1.64 0.41
C ILE A 306 19.66 2.99 0.97
N ALA A 307 18.50 3.50 0.55
CA ALA A 307 17.92 4.75 1.04
C ALA A 307 17.68 4.74 2.55
N LEU A 308 17.25 3.60 3.10
CA LEU A 308 17.05 3.47 4.53
C LEU A 308 18.40 3.45 5.27
N ARG A 309 19.36 2.64 4.84
CA ARG A 309 20.65 2.49 5.53
C ARG A 309 21.59 3.70 5.35
N CYS A 310 21.48 4.39 4.21
CA CYS A 310 22.33 5.51 3.82
C CYS A 310 21.48 6.80 3.67
N PRO A 311 21.10 7.49 4.78
CA PRO A 311 20.22 8.66 4.75
C PRO A 311 20.78 9.87 4.00
N ARG A 312 22.10 9.89 3.77
CA ARG A 312 22.81 10.96 3.08
C ARG A 312 23.70 10.34 2.04
N LEU A 313 23.62 10.84 0.82
CA LEU A 313 24.58 10.51 -0.22
C LEU A 313 25.95 11.11 0.18
N PRO A 314 27.04 10.34 0.09
CA PRO A 314 28.37 10.85 0.40
C PRO A 314 28.78 11.99 -0.54
N GLU A 315 29.28 13.10 0.01
CA GLU A 315 29.69 14.28 -0.79
C GLU A 315 31.03 14.10 -1.52
N ARG A 316 31.90 13.19 -1.04
CA ARG A 316 33.29 13.07 -1.50
C ARG A 316 33.50 12.13 -2.69
N GLY A 317 32.42 11.80 -3.40
CA GLY A 317 32.43 10.91 -4.56
C GLY A 317 32.49 9.42 -4.20
N THR A 318 32.45 8.59 -5.23
CA THR A 318 32.32 7.13 -5.12
C THR A 318 33.68 6.44 -5.31
N ALA A 319 33.95 5.38 -4.55
CA ALA A 319 35.14 4.54 -4.73
C ALA A 319 34.76 3.06 -4.73
N ILE A 320 35.52 2.22 -5.45
CA ILE A 320 35.34 0.77 -5.51
C ILE A 320 36.46 0.10 -4.74
N VAL A 321 36.11 -0.70 -3.72
CA VAL A 321 37.04 -1.57 -3.00
C VAL A 321 36.68 -3.01 -3.31
N ALA A 322 37.58 -3.73 -3.97
CA ALA A 322 37.37 -5.12 -4.39
C ALA A 322 38.67 -5.92 -4.28
N GLU A 323 38.59 -7.13 -3.74
CA GLU A 323 39.73 -8.06 -3.68
C GLU A 323 40.07 -8.63 -5.07
N SER A 324 39.06 -8.84 -5.91
CA SER A 324 39.20 -9.41 -7.25
C SER A 324 39.23 -8.34 -8.33
N GLY A 325 40.22 -8.44 -9.23
CA GLY A 325 40.29 -7.61 -10.43
C GLY A 325 39.08 -7.78 -11.35
N ALA A 326 38.47 -8.96 -11.41
CA ALA A 326 37.30 -9.23 -12.25
C ALA A 326 36.04 -8.54 -11.69
N PHE A 327 35.80 -8.64 -10.38
CA PHE A 327 34.70 -7.91 -9.74
C PHE A 327 34.90 -6.39 -9.86
N LYS A 328 36.15 -5.91 -9.73
CA LYS A 328 36.47 -4.49 -9.97
C LYS A 328 36.09 -4.07 -11.39
N ALA A 329 36.45 -4.86 -12.40
CA ALA A 329 36.11 -4.56 -13.79
C ALA A 329 34.59 -4.50 -14.02
N LEU A 330 33.84 -5.49 -13.53
CA LEU A 330 32.37 -5.50 -13.63
C LEU A 330 31.72 -4.28 -12.97
N MET A 331 32.23 -3.87 -11.80
CA MET A 331 31.73 -2.68 -11.11
C MET A 331 32.10 -1.38 -11.82
N LEU A 332 33.30 -1.29 -12.42
CA LEU A 332 33.70 -0.15 -13.24
C LEU A 332 32.79 0.00 -14.46
N ASP A 333 32.53 -1.09 -15.19
CA ASP A 333 31.62 -1.10 -16.34
C ASP A 333 30.21 -0.67 -15.93
N GLN A 334 29.74 -1.12 -14.76
CA GLN A 334 28.44 -0.71 -14.23
C GLN A 334 28.42 0.78 -13.87
N CYS A 335 29.46 1.30 -13.22
CA CYS A 335 29.56 2.73 -12.91
C CYS A 335 29.52 3.58 -14.19
N GLU A 336 30.20 3.15 -15.25
CA GLU A 336 30.18 3.85 -16.53
C GLU A 336 28.78 3.83 -17.18
N ARG A 337 28.10 2.68 -17.17
CA ARG A 337 26.71 2.56 -17.68
C ARG A 337 25.73 3.48 -16.96
N GLU A 338 25.86 3.58 -15.64
CA GLU A 338 24.99 4.42 -14.80
C GLU A 338 25.45 5.89 -14.72
N GLY A 339 26.59 6.25 -15.35
CA GLY A 339 27.17 7.58 -15.26
C GLY A 339 27.69 7.96 -13.85
N LEU A 340 28.01 6.97 -13.01
CA LEU A 340 28.52 7.17 -11.66
C LEU A 340 30.01 7.50 -11.68
N TYR A 341 30.35 8.76 -11.42
CA TYR A 341 31.74 9.23 -11.42
C TYR A 341 32.56 8.69 -10.25
N LEU A 342 33.74 8.15 -10.58
CA LEU A 342 34.74 7.65 -9.63
C LEU A 342 35.95 8.59 -9.64
N PRO A 343 36.09 9.51 -8.67
CA PRO A 343 37.26 10.38 -8.59
C PRO A 343 38.56 9.58 -8.39
N PRO A 344 39.70 10.10 -8.87
CA PRO A 344 41.01 9.53 -8.55
C PRO A 344 41.23 9.54 -7.04
N LEU A 345 41.80 8.46 -6.50
CA LEU A 345 42.12 8.35 -5.08
C LEU A 345 43.27 9.33 -4.75
N SER A 346 43.07 10.13 -3.71
CA SER A 346 44.05 11.07 -3.14
C SER A 346 44.73 10.51 -1.90
#